data_AF-A0A937N5S6-F1
#
_entry.id   AF-A0A937N5S6-F1
#
_cell.length_a   1.000
_cell.length_b   1.000
_cell.length_c   1.000
_cell.angle_alpha   90.00
_cell.angle_beta   90.00
_cell.angle_gamma   90.00
#
_symmetry.space_group_name_H-M   'P 1'
#
loop_
_entity.id
_entity.type
_entity.pdbx_description
1 polymer ?
#
loop_
_entity_poly.entity_id
_entity_poly.type
_entity_poly.pdbx_seq_one_letter_code
_entity_poly.pdbx_strand_id
1 'polypeptide(L)'
;MSKDRRRDRKRQKKLAQKLAEKKRKADLAESLAYMGSKYQTEKLAPTWMHTEVGIYETYIMTDRKLLDETVFSSIETLIRKMRAGTLPPLPDTDETHYEVGGEEDLLIENIRRSWANRFTTESKPSKDKLIGVLRSILGSIKKVKSPSPRSQSYLQHIAGFLTKKLGVSVKAFSADRKPLPEPEEDVLVRLGRQWNVDGNREAKAAFLELVSDLRKSGQAGRVIDACHLLVGEISDPSSEVVAELTGLIGSARLSLVTEMG
;
A
#
# COMPACT_ATOMS: atom_id res chain seq x y z
N MET A 1 17.31 3.66 -48.83
CA MET A 1 17.70 4.43 -47.62
C MET A 1 16.79 4.28 -46.38
N SER A 2 15.75 3.42 -46.38
CA SER A 2 14.77 3.32 -45.27
C SER A 2 15.05 2.25 -44.20
N LYS A 3 15.83 1.20 -44.54
CA LYS A 3 16.07 0.05 -43.63
C LYS A 3 17.05 0.34 -42.48
N ASP A 4 18.03 1.23 -42.67
CA ASP A 4 19.04 1.52 -41.62
C ASP A 4 18.49 2.38 -40.48
N ARG A 5 17.65 3.38 -40.79
CA ARG A 5 16.99 4.22 -39.76
C ARG A 5 16.11 3.40 -38.80
N ARG A 6 15.54 2.28 -39.26
CA ARG A 6 14.69 1.40 -38.44
C ARG A 6 15.51 0.51 -37.50
N ARG A 7 16.72 0.10 -37.91
CA ARG A 7 17.66 -0.66 -37.06
C ARG A 7 18.27 0.21 -35.96
N ASP A 8 18.60 1.46 -36.27
CA ASP A 8 19.16 2.40 -35.28
C ASP A 8 18.16 2.82 -34.22
N ARG A 9 16.89 3.09 -34.58
CA ARG A 9 15.82 3.33 -33.58
C ARG A 9 15.61 2.13 -32.65
N LYS A 10 15.70 0.89 -33.15
CA LYS A 10 15.62 -0.32 -32.32
C LYS A 10 16.81 -0.44 -31.36
N ARG A 11 18.02 -0.10 -31.81
CA ARG A 11 19.23 -0.09 -30.97
C ARG A 11 19.14 0.98 -29.88
N GLN A 12 18.72 2.20 -30.22
CA GLN A 12 18.52 3.29 -29.26
C GLN A 12 17.47 2.93 -28.20
N LYS A 13 16.32 2.35 -28.60
CA LYS A 13 15.28 1.92 -27.65
C LYS A 13 15.78 0.82 -26.69
N LYS A 14 16.57 -0.14 -27.20
CA LYS A 14 17.21 -1.18 -26.36
C LYS A 14 18.24 -0.60 -25.39
N LEU A 15 19.01 0.40 -25.83
CA LEU A 15 20.00 1.09 -24.98
C LEU A 15 19.31 1.90 -23.88
N ALA A 16 18.27 2.64 -24.22
CA ALA A 16 17.45 3.38 -23.25
C ALA A 16 16.80 2.44 -22.23
N GLN A 17 16.26 1.29 -22.68
CA GLN A 17 15.73 0.26 -21.78
C GLN A 17 16.81 -0.30 -20.83
N LYS A 18 18.00 -0.63 -21.35
CA LYS A 18 19.11 -1.13 -20.50
C LYS A 18 19.58 -0.09 -19.49
N LEU A 19 19.63 1.18 -19.87
CA LEU A 19 19.99 2.27 -18.96
C LEU A 19 18.92 2.50 -17.89
N ALA A 20 17.65 2.48 -18.26
CA ALA A 20 16.53 2.56 -17.32
C ALA A 20 16.53 1.37 -16.34
N GLU A 21 16.81 0.16 -16.84
CA GLU A 21 16.88 -1.05 -16.02
C GLU A 21 18.08 -1.04 -15.07
N LYS A 22 19.25 -0.55 -15.51
CA LYS A 22 20.43 -0.35 -14.66
C LYS A 22 20.15 0.68 -13.57
N LYS A 23 19.54 1.81 -13.92
CA LYS A 23 19.14 2.84 -12.95
C LYS A 23 18.16 2.27 -11.93
N ARG A 24 17.12 1.57 -12.38
CA ARG A 24 16.16 0.87 -11.51
C ARG A 24 16.83 -0.15 -10.59
N LYS A 25 17.83 -0.90 -11.07
CA LYS A 25 18.60 -1.86 -10.27
C LYS A 25 19.51 -1.16 -9.25
N ALA A 26 20.11 -0.03 -9.60
CA ALA A 26 20.91 0.77 -8.66
C ALA A 26 20.04 1.40 -7.58
N ASP A 27 18.90 1.98 -7.95
CA ASP A 27 17.91 2.52 -7.02
C ASP A 27 17.35 1.41 -6.09
N LEU A 28 17.13 0.21 -6.65
CA LEU A 28 16.73 -0.97 -5.90
C LEU A 28 17.83 -1.47 -4.96
N ALA A 29 19.10 -1.46 -5.38
CA ALA A 29 20.23 -1.88 -4.54
C ALA A 29 20.51 -0.89 -3.40
N GLU A 30 20.42 0.43 -3.65
CA GLU A 30 20.46 1.45 -2.60
C GLU A 30 19.26 1.30 -1.65
N SER A 31 18.08 0.93 -2.16
CA SER A 31 16.89 0.64 -1.35
C SER A 31 17.05 -0.65 -0.52
N LEU A 32 17.63 -1.72 -1.08
CA LEU A 32 17.83 -3.03 -0.43
C LEU A 32 18.84 -3.00 0.71
N ALA A 33 19.91 -2.19 0.59
CA ALA A 33 20.93 -2.04 1.63
C ALA A 33 20.37 -1.56 2.99
N TYR A 34 19.15 -0.99 3.00
CA TYR A 34 18.49 -0.48 4.21
C TYR A 34 17.14 -1.13 4.52
N MET A 35 16.72 -2.19 3.81
CA MET A 35 15.48 -2.95 4.10
C MET A 35 15.63 -3.92 5.30
N GLY A 36 16.48 -3.59 6.26
CA GLY A 36 16.65 -4.36 7.49
C GLY A 36 15.69 -3.88 8.59
N SER A 37 15.29 -4.79 9.46
CA SER A 37 14.48 -4.57 10.68
C SER A 37 15.03 -3.53 11.66
N LYS A 38 16.18 -2.90 11.36
CA LYS A 38 16.85 -1.84 12.14
C LYS A 38 15.91 -0.71 12.56
N TYR A 39 14.94 -0.34 11.73
CA TYR A 39 13.98 0.73 12.03
C TYR A 39 12.61 0.22 12.49
N GLN A 40 12.41 -1.10 12.53
CA GLN A 40 11.27 -1.76 13.14
C GLN A 40 11.56 -1.98 14.63
N THR A 41 11.72 -0.88 15.36
CA THR A 41 11.95 -0.89 16.81
C THR A 41 10.71 -0.36 17.53
N GLU A 42 10.44 -0.83 18.74
CA GLU A 42 9.32 -0.34 19.56
C GLU A 42 9.31 1.19 19.70
N LYS A 43 10.50 1.80 19.83
CA LYS A 43 10.66 3.26 19.92
C LYS A 43 10.16 4.02 18.68
N LEU A 44 10.16 3.38 17.51
CA LEU A 44 9.70 3.98 16.25
C LEU A 44 8.33 3.45 15.83
N ALA A 45 7.74 2.49 16.54
CA ALA A 45 6.44 1.93 16.23
C ALA A 45 5.34 3.00 16.09
N PRO A 46 5.24 4.02 16.98
CA PRO A 46 4.24 5.06 16.79
C PRO A 46 4.50 5.94 15.56
N THR A 47 5.78 6.18 15.20
CA THR A 47 6.11 6.94 13.98
C THR A 47 5.71 6.17 12.73
N TRP A 48 5.95 4.87 12.73
CA TRP A 48 5.52 3.97 11.66
C TRP A 48 3.99 3.95 11.55
N MET A 49 3.28 3.76 12.67
CA MET A 49 1.83 3.79 12.74
C MET A 49 1.26 5.10 12.18
N HIS A 50 1.76 6.26 12.60
CA HIS A 50 1.27 7.55 12.09
C HIS A 50 1.58 7.76 10.61
N THR A 51 2.65 7.16 10.09
CA THR A 51 2.89 7.14 8.64
C THR A 51 1.80 6.37 7.92
N GLU A 52 1.45 5.18 8.42
CA GLU A 52 0.37 4.37 7.83
C GLU A 52 -1.01 5.02 7.98
N VAL A 53 -1.28 5.72 9.09
CA VAL A 53 -2.49 6.53 9.26
C VAL A 53 -2.58 7.60 8.17
N GLY A 54 -1.51 8.36 7.90
CA GLY A 54 -1.53 9.37 6.84
C GLY A 54 -1.73 8.78 5.43
N ILE A 55 -1.19 7.58 5.17
CA ILE A 55 -1.44 6.83 3.93
C ILE A 55 -2.91 6.41 3.85
N TYR A 56 -3.45 5.87 4.95
CA TYR A 56 -4.83 5.38 5.02
C TYR A 56 -5.86 6.51 4.90
N GLU A 57 -5.63 7.65 5.56
CA GLU A 57 -6.45 8.86 5.40
C GLU A 57 -6.50 9.29 3.93
N THR A 58 -5.35 9.32 3.26
CA THR A 58 -5.28 9.64 1.83
C THR A 58 -6.07 8.64 0.98
N TYR A 59 -5.99 7.34 1.31
CA TYR A 59 -6.78 6.32 0.65
C TYR A 59 -8.28 6.54 0.80
N ILE A 60 -8.75 6.93 1.99
CA ILE A 60 -10.17 7.27 2.20
C ILE A 60 -10.56 8.55 1.44
N MET A 61 -9.72 9.59 1.49
CA MET A 61 -9.98 10.86 0.80
C MET A 61 -10.06 10.74 -0.72
N THR A 62 -9.34 9.78 -1.30
CA THR A 62 -9.34 9.48 -2.74
C THR A 62 -10.43 8.50 -3.14
N ASP A 63 -11.49 8.37 -2.33
CA ASP A 63 -12.59 7.41 -2.56
C ASP A 63 -12.07 5.98 -2.79
N ARG A 64 -11.03 5.61 -2.03
CA ARG A 64 -10.39 4.29 -2.09
C ARG A 64 -9.81 3.95 -3.46
N LYS A 65 -9.41 4.95 -4.25
CA LYS A 65 -8.80 4.76 -5.59
C LYS A 65 -7.28 4.91 -5.60
N LEU A 66 -6.66 5.24 -4.47
CA LEU A 66 -5.21 5.25 -4.34
C LEU A 66 -4.62 3.88 -4.70
N LEU A 67 -3.47 3.84 -5.34
CA LEU A 67 -2.79 2.61 -5.77
C LEU A 67 -1.47 2.43 -5.03
N ASP A 68 -1.03 1.19 -4.85
CA ASP A 68 0.24 0.86 -4.21
C ASP A 68 1.43 1.54 -4.90
N GLU A 69 1.38 1.69 -6.23
CA GLU A 69 2.43 2.37 -7.01
C GLU A 69 2.49 3.87 -6.69
N THR A 70 1.35 4.52 -6.54
CA THR A 70 1.27 5.93 -6.15
C THR A 70 1.81 6.12 -4.74
N VAL A 71 1.45 5.24 -3.80
CA VAL A 71 2.02 5.27 -2.44
C VAL A 71 3.54 5.12 -2.49
N PHE A 72 4.03 4.17 -3.29
CA PHE A 72 5.44 3.92 -3.46
C PHE A 72 6.19 5.15 -4.02
N SER A 73 5.70 5.74 -5.11
CA SER A 73 6.32 6.94 -5.71
C SER A 73 6.33 8.13 -4.76
N SER A 74 5.21 8.34 -4.06
CA SER A 74 5.04 9.46 -3.12
C SER A 74 6.00 9.36 -1.94
N ILE A 75 6.18 8.17 -1.38
CA ILE A 75 7.15 7.93 -0.31
C ILE A 75 8.59 8.14 -0.80
N GLU A 76 8.92 7.70 -2.03
CA GLU A 76 10.23 8.01 -2.61
C GLU A 76 10.45 9.51 -2.77
N THR A 77 9.45 10.23 -3.29
CA THR A 77 9.49 11.69 -3.43
C THR A 77 9.67 12.37 -2.07
N LEU A 78 8.93 11.94 -1.04
CA LEU A 78 9.09 12.45 0.33
C LEU A 78 10.52 12.25 0.85
N ILE A 79 11.08 11.05 0.70
CA ILE A 79 12.47 10.77 1.10
C ILE A 79 13.45 11.72 0.38
N ARG A 80 13.28 11.93 -0.93
CA ARG A 80 14.13 12.84 -1.72
C ARG A 80 14.00 14.29 -1.22
N LYS A 81 12.77 14.80 -1.03
CA LYS A 81 12.51 16.15 -0.50
C LYS A 81 13.11 16.32 0.92
N MET A 82 12.99 15.31 1.79
CA MET A 82 13.59 15.33 3.14
C MET A 82 15.12 15.38 3.11
N ARG A 83 15.74 14.60 2.22
CA ARG A 83 17.21 14.59 2.06
C ARG A 83 17.72 15.95 1.58
N ALA A 84 17.05 16.53 0.58
CA ALA A 84 17.40 17.83 0.02
C ALA A 84 17.08 19.02 0.96
N GLY A 85 16.23 18.82 1.97
CA GLY A 85 15.77 19.91 2.84
C GLY A 85 14.75 20.83 2.16
N THR A 86 14.11 20.37 1.08
CA THR A 86 13.20 21.15 0.22
C THR A 86 11.72 20.89 0.54
N LEU A 87 11.41 20.39 1.74
CA LEU A 87 10.03 20.22 2.14
C LEU A 87 9.37 21.58 2.38
N PRO A 88 8.25 21.92 1.71
CA PRO A 88 7.52 23.14 2.00
C PRO A 88 7.00 23.11 3.43
N PRO A 89 6.76 24.26 4.09
CA PRO A 89 6.05 24.28 5.37
C PRO A 89 4.70 23.57 5.26
N LEU A 90 4.19 23.03 6.36
CA LEU A 90 2.82 22.53 6.38
C LEU A 90 1.86 23.73 6.36
N PRO A 91 0.71 23.63 5.66
CA PRO A 91 -0.32 24.65 5.77
C PRO A 91 -0.80 24.77 7.22
N ASP A 92 -1.08 25.99 7.67
CA ASP A 92 -1.66 26.26 9.00
C ASP A 92 -3.17 25.92 9.06
N THR A 93 -3.76 25.43 7.97
CA THR A 93 -5.18 25.11 7.87
C THR A 93 -5.42 23.62 8.04
N ASP A 94 -6.42 23.23 8.84
CA ASP A 94 -6.87 21.83 8.94
C ASP A 94 -7.58 21.34 7.66
N GLU A 95 -7.92 22.24 6.75
CA GLU A 95 -8.51 21.91 5.46
C GLU A 95 -7.44 21.36 4.50
N THR A 96 -7.70 20.15 4.01
CA THR A 96 -6.88 19.52 2.97
C THR A 96 -7.58 19.64 1.63
N HIS A 97 -6.91 20.27 0.66
CA HIS A 97 -7.44 20.45 -0.68
C HIS A 97 -7.01 19.26 -1.54
N TYR A 98 -7.98 18.50 -2.07
CA TYR A 98 -7.73 17.40 -2.99
C TYR A 98 -8.15 17.78 -4.41
N GLU A 99 -7.20 17.65 -5.34
CA GLU A 99 -7.44 17.72 -6.77
C GLU A 99 -7.07 16.37 -7.41
N VAL A 100 -7.91 15.90 -8.34
CA VAL A 100 -7.65 14.65 -9.08
C VAL A 100 -6.34 14.78 -9.85
N GLY A 101 -5.44 13.80 -9.69
CA GLY A 101 -4.08 13.84 -10.23
C GLY A 101 -3.03 14.43 -9.27
N GLY A 102 -3.46 14.95 -8.11
CA GLY A 102 -2.61 15.46 -7.04
C GLY A 102 -2.37 14.46 -5.89
N GLU A 103 -2.62 13.17 -6.11
CA GLU A 103 -2.59 12.16 -5.04
C GLU A 103 -1.22 12.05 -4.37
N GLU A 104 -0.13 12.29 -5.12
CA GLU A 104 1.22 12.22 -4.58
C GLU A 104 1.50 13.33 -3.55
N ASP A 105 1.17 14.58 -3.87
CA ASP A 105 1.37 15.68 -2.94
C ASP A 105 0.40 15.60 -1.76
N LEU A 106 -0.85 15.17 -1.99
CA LEU A 106 -1.83 14.90 -0.93
C LEU A 106 -1.30 13.87 0.08
N LEU A 107 -0.76 12.75 -0.41
CA LEU A 107 -0.22 11.69 0.44
C LEU A 107 0.95 12.20 1.28
N ILE A 108 1.87 12.92 0.64
CA ILE A 108 3.02 13.52 1.31
C ILE A 108 2.58 14.48 2.42
N GLU A 109 1.58 15.32 2.12
CA GLU A 109 1.01 16.25 3.09
C GLU A 109 0.37 15.51 4.28
N ASN A 110 -0.47 14.51 4.03
CA ASN A 110 -1.16 13.76 5.07
C ASN A 110 -0.20 12.97 5.98
N ILE A 111 0.84 12.34 5.44
CA ILE A 111 1.89 11.71 6.28
C ILE A 111 2.51 12.74 7.21
N ARG A 112 2.84 13.92 6.68
CA ARG A 112 3.49 14.98 7.46
C ARG A 112 2.55 15.60 8.49
N ARG A 113 1.27 15.78 8.18
CA ARG A 113 0.23 16.22 9.12
C ARG A 113 0.07 15.21 10.26
N SER A 114 -0.07 13.93 9.94
CA SER A 114 -0.17 12.86 10.95
C SER A 114 1.05 12.83 11.88
N TRP A 115 2.26 13.01 11.34
CA TRP A 115 3.47 13.17 12.14
C TRP A 115 3.47 14.44 13.01
N ALA A 116 3.09 15.59 12.45
CA ALA A 116 3.03 16.86 13.17
C ALA A 116 2.08 16.79 14.36
N ASN A 117 0.88 16.22 14.15
CA ASN A 117 -0.11 16.00 15.20
C ASN A 117 0.47 15.16 16.34
N ARG A 118 1.21 14.08 16.02
CA ARG A 118 1.87 13.28 17.05
C ARG A 118 3.00 14.02 17.77
N PHE A 119 3.85 14.73 17.04
CA PHE A 119 5.00 15.40 17.64
C PHE A 119 4.62 16.59 18.53
N THR A 120 3.34 16.96 18.61
CA THR A 120 2.85 17.92 19.61
C THR A 120 2.95 17.36 21.03
N THR A 121 2.79 16.04 21.20
CA THR A 121 2.81 15.37 22.52
C THR A 121 4.07 14.55 22.78
N GLU A 122 4.85 14.25 21.73
CA GLU A 122 6.02 13.38 21.81
C GLU A 122 7.27 13.99 21.15
N SER A 123 8.45 13.58 21.60
CA SER A 123 9.72 14.03 21.00
C SER A 123 9.81 13.61 19.53
N LYS A 124 10.08 14.58 18.64
CA LYS A 124 10.28 14.36 17.20
C LYS A 124 11.53 13.49 16.95
N PRO A 125 11.40 12.34 16.26
CA PRO A 125 12.56 11.58 15.81
C PRO A 125 13.44 12.39 14.86
N SER A 126 14.74 12.05 14.83
CA SER A 126 15.65 12.67 13.87
C SER A 126 15.23 12.39 12.42
N LYS A 127 15.62 13.29 11.51
CA LYS A 127 15.33 13.18 10.08
C LYS A 127 15.71 11.81 9.51
N ASP A 128 16.86 11.27 9.89
CA ASP A 128 17.34 9.97 9.42
C ASP A 128 16.47 8.81 9.91
N LYS A 129 15.92 8.90 11.14
CA LYS A 129 14.98 7.89 11.65
C LYS A 129 13.66 7.92 10.88
N LEU A 130 13.14 9.11 10.58
CA LEU A 130 11.93 9.27 9.76
C LEU A 130 12.14 8.69 8.35
N ILE A 131 13.27 9.00 7.71
CA ILE A 131 13.64 8.40 6.42
C ILE A 131 13.77 6.87 6.52
N GLY A 132 14.32 6.37 7.63
CA GLY A 132 14.40 4.94 7.92
C GLY A 132 13.03 4.26 7.96
N VAL A 133 12.07 4.85 8.66
CA VAL A 133 10.67 4.39 8.73
C VAL A 133 10.03 4.33 7.34
N LEU A 134 10.15 5.40 6.55
CA LEU A 134 9.63 5.46 5.18
C LEU A 134 10.19 4.35 4.29
N ARG A 135 11.50 4.08 4.40
CA ARG A 135 12.16 3.00 3.65
C ARG A 135 11.69 1.61 4.06
N SER A 136 11.45 1.38 5.34
CA SER A 136 10.85 0.14 5.82
C SER A 136 9.45 -0.07 5.21
N ILE A 137 8.64 0.99 5.10
CA ILE A 137 7.33 0.94 4.45
C ILE A 137 7.46 0.62 2.95
N LEU A 138 8.40 1.22 2.22
CA LEU A 138 8.68 0.85 0.82
C LEU A 138 8.99 -0.65 0.68
N GLY A 139 9.66 -1.25 1.67
CA GLY A 139 9.91 -2.68 1.72
C GLY A 139 8.65 -3.51 1.95
N SER A 140 7.78 -3.09 2.86
CA SER A 140 6.47 -3.70 3.08
C SER A 140 5.61 -3.65 1.82
N ILE A 141 5.54 -2.49 1.14
CA ILE A 141 4.81 -2.35 -0.13
C ILE A 141 5.34 -3.34 -1.16
N LYS A 142 6.66 -3.41 -1.38
CA LYS A 142 7.26 -4.35 -2.34
C LYS A 142 6.94 -5.82 -2.04
N LYS A 143 6.83 -6.19 -0.76
CA LYS A 143 6.52 -7.57 -0.34
C LYS A 143 5.04 -7.91 -0.55
N VAL A 144 4.16 -6.96 -0.28
CA VAL A 144 2.70 -7.15 -0.24
C VAL A 144 2.02 -6.84 -1.58
N LYS A 145 2.58 -5.96 -2.40
CA LYS A 145 2.01 -5.53 -3.69
C LYS A 145 1.78 -6.73 -4.64
N SER A 146 0.63 -6.76 -5.29
CA SER A 146 0.34 -7.72 -6.37
C SER A 146 1.06 -7.36 -7.68
N PRO A 147 1.23 -8.29 -8.63
CA PRO A 147 1.83 -8.00 -9.93
C PRO A 147 1.05 -6.98 -10.77
N SER A 148 -0.21 -6.72 -10.41
CA SER A 148 -1.09 -5.81 -11.14
C SER A 148 -0.61 -4.35 -11.03
N PRO A 149 -0.65 -3.58 -12.13
CA PRO A 149 -0.40 -2.14 -12.07
C PRO A 149 -1.47 -1.38 -11.28
N ARG A 150 -2.63 -2.00 -11.05
CA ARG A 150 -3.75 -1.45 -10.25
C ARG A 150 -3.80 -2.06 -8.83
N SER A 151 -2.69 -2.61 -8.36
CA SER A 151 -2.62 -3.21 -7.02
C SER A 151 -3.00 -2.21 -5.92
N GLN A 152 -3.84 -2.65 -5.00
CA GLN A 152 -4.13 -1.97 -3.73
C GLN A 152 -3.78 -2.86 -2.54
N SER A 153 -3.03 -3.95 -2.74
CA SER A 153 -2.79 -4.98 -1.75
C SER A 153 -2.13 -4.45 -0.47
N TYR A 154 -1.21 -3.48 -0.57
CA TYR A 154 -0.64 -2.85 0.63
C TYR A 154 -1.69 -1.98 1.35
N LEU A 155 -2.46 -1.20 0.59
CA LEU A 155 -3.55 -0.37 1.14
C LEU A 155 -4.62 -1.21 1.87
N GLN A 156 -5.00 -2.35 1.30
CA GLN A 156 -5.93 -3.29 1.93
C GLN A 156 -5.33 -3.90 3.19
N HIS A 157 -4.05 -4.30 3.15
CA HIS A 157 -3.36 -4.83 4.32
C HIS A 157 -3.34 -3.83 5.50
N ILE A 158 -2.95 -2.57 5.25
CA ILE A 158 -2.94 -1.56 6.31
C ILE A 158 -4.35 -1.18 6.75
N ALA A 159 -5.35 -1.19 5.85
CA ALA A 159 -6.74 -0.92 6.22
C ALA A 159 -7.25 -1.94 7.24
N GLY A 160 -6.99 -3.24 7.02
CA GLY A 160 -7.36 -4.30 7.96
C GLY A 160 -6.61 -4.16 9.29
N PHE A 161 -5.30 -3.90 9.22
CA PHE A 161 -4.46 -3.69 10.40
C PHE A 161 -4.92 -2.51 11.26
N LEU A 162 -5.06 -1.32 10.67
CA LEU A 162 -5.42 -0.09 11.37
C LEU A 162 -6.83 -0.18 11.96
N THR A 163 -7.81 -0.66 11.19
CA THR A 163 -9.22 -0.62 11.62
C THR A 163 -9.58 -1.71 12.61
N LYS A 164 -9.10 -2.96 12.42
CA LYS A 164 -9.50 -4.09 13.26
C LYS A 164 -8.54 -4.37 14.41
N LYS A 165 -7.23 -4.20 14.22
CA LYS A 165 -6.27 -4.46 15.31
C LYS A 165 -6.02 -3.25 16.18
N LEU A 166 -5.90 -2.07 15.56
CA LEU A 166 -5.60 -0.83 16.29
C LEU A 166 -6.84 0.01 16.60
N GLY A 167 -8.01 -0.35 16.04
CA GLY A 167 -9.26 0.37 16.29
C GLY A 167 -9.31 1.77 15.71
N VAL A 168 -8.45 2.08 14.73
CA VAL A 168 -8.44 3.38 14.04
C VAL A 168 -9.70 3.49 13.18
N SER A 169 -10.45 4.57 13.36
CA SER A 169 -11.62 4.91 12.54
C SER A 169 -11.37 6.22 11.82
N VAL A 170 -11.35 6.17 10.49
CA VAL A 170 -11.31 7.36 9.63
C VAL A 170 -12.69 7.50 9.01
N LYS A 171 -13.32 8.66 9.17
CA LYS A 171 -14.63 8.97 8.60
C LYS A 171 -14.49 10.08 7.58
N ALA A 172 -15.02 9.85 6.39
CA ALA A 172 -15.12 10.89 5.38
C ALA A 172 -16.38 11.74 5.64
N PHE A 173 -16.24 13.05 5.51
CA PHE A 173 -17.35 13.99 5.65
C PHE A 173 -17.52 14.78 4.35
N SER A 174 -18.76 15.09 4.01
CA SER A 174 -19.11 16.04 2.96
C SER A 174 -18.78 17.48 3.37
N ALA A 175 -18.88 18.42 2.43
CA ALA A 175 -18.66 19.85 2.70
C ALA A 175 -19.59 20.41 3.79
N ASP A 176 -20.82 19.88 3.91
CA ASP A 176 -21.77 20.21 4.98
C ASP A 176 -21.55 19.39 6.26
N ARG A 177 -20.38 18.77 6.42
CA ARG A 177 -19.96 17.98 7.59
C ARG A 177 -20.86 16.79 7.91
N LYS A 178 -21.53 16.22 6.92
CA LYS A 178 -22.27 14.97 7.09
C LYS A 178 -21.36 13.78 6.77
N PRO A 179 -21.42 12.70 7.55
CA PRO A 179 -20.65 11.50 7.25
C PRO A 179 -21.08 10.97 5.88
N LEU A 180 -20.11 10.70 5.02
CA LEU A 180 -20.36 9.98 3.78
C LEU A 180 -20.68 8.51 4.10
N PRO A 181 -21.57 7.86 3.34
CA PRO A 181 -21.88 6.45 3.56
C PRO A 181 -20.64 5.59 3.34
N GLU A 182 -20.44 4.62 4.22
CA GLU A 182 -19.42 3.59 4.01
C GLU A 182 -19.84 2.69 2.83
N PRO A 183 -18.90 2.26 1.98
CA PRO A 183 -19.21 1.34 0.91
C PRO A 183 -19.68 -0.01 1.47
N GLU A 184 -20.51 -0.70 0.69
CA GLU A 184 -20.95 -2.05 1.05
C GLU A 184 -19.75 -2.99 1.21
N GLU A 185 -19.83 -3.85 2.21
CA GLU A 185 -18.79 -4.85 2.47
C GLU A 185 -18.76 -5.89 1.34
N ASP A 186 -17.55 -6.14 0.82
CA ASP A 186 -17.34 -7.19 -0.17
C ASP A 186 -17.73 -8.58 0.40
N VAL A 187 -18.55 -9.32 -0.36
CA VAL A 187 -19.03 -10.66 0.04
C VAL A 187 -17.87 -11.61 0.39
N LEU A 188 -16.76 -11.56 -0.35
CA LEU A 188 -15.58 -12.38 -0.10
C LEU A 188 -14.95 -12.02 1.25
N VAL A 189 -14.86 -10.72 1.57
CA VAL A 189 -14.34 -10.24 2.86
C VAL A 189 -15.25 -10.68 3.99
N ARG A 190 -16.57 -10.55 3.83
CA ARG A 190 -17.56 -10.98 4.82
C ARG A 190 -17.44 -12.47 5.15
N LEU A 191 -17.34 -13.32 4.14
CA LEU A 191 -17.14 -14.77 4.30
C LEU A 191 -15.82 -15.08 5.00
N GLY A 192 -14.74 -14.37 4.63
CA GLY A 192 -13.43 -14.53 5.26
C GLY A 192 -13.43 -14.13 6.74
N ARG A 193 -14.17 -13.08 7.12
CA ARG A 193 -14.35 -12.67 8.52
C ARG A 193 -15.14 -13.70 9.32
N GLN A 194 -16.23 -14.24 8.76
CA GLN A 194 -17.02 -15.31 9.40
C GLN A 194 -16.18 -16.58 9.61
N TRP A 195 -15.36 -16.94 8.63
CA TRP A 195 -14.41 -18.03 8.78
C TRP A 195 -13.42 -17.77 9.93
N ASN A 196 -12.85 -16.57 10.02
CA ASN A 196 -11.83 -16.23 11.02
C ASN A 196 -12.39 -16.16 12.46
N VAL A 197 -13.55 -15.55 12.68
CA VAL A 197 -14.09 -15.29 14.03
C VAL A 197 -14.63 -16.56 14.69
N ASP A 198 -15.26 -17.43 13.91
CA ASP A 198 -16.02 -18.57 14.47
C ASP A 198 -15.43 -19.94 14.09
N GLY A 199 -14.30 -19.96 13.36
CA GLY A 199 -13.80 -21.19 12.74
C GLY A 199 -14.84 -21.83 11.80
N ASN A 200 -15.75 -21.01 11.28
CA ASN A 200 -16.95 -21.48 10.58
C ASN A 200 -16.55 -22.19 9.28
N ARG A 201 -16.73 -23.53 9.28
CA ARG A 201 -16.36 -24.39 8.15
C ARG A 201 -17.22 -24.16 6.91
N GLU A 202 -18.48 -23.79 7.09
CA GLU A 202 -19.38 -23.46 5.97
C GLU A 202 -18.94 -22.15 5.31
N ALA A 203 -18.62 -21.13 6.12
CA ALA A 203 -18.07 -19.87 5.63
C ALA A 203 -16.73 -20.09 4.91
N LYS A 204 -15.86 -20.96 5.45
CA LYS A 204 -14.61 -21.38 4.79
C LYS A 204 -14.89 -22.01 3.43
N ALA A 205 -15.82 -22.97 3.36
CA ALA A 205 -16.16 -23.64 2.11
C ALA A 205 -16.70 -22.65 1.06
N ALA A 206 -17.66 -21.80 1.44
CA ALA A 206 -18.22 -20.76 0.58
C ALA A 206 -17.16 -19.73 0.14
N PHE A 207 -16.24 -19.36 1.02
CA PHE A 207 -15.11 -18.49 0.70
C PHE A 207 -14.22 -19.12 -0.38
N LEU A 208 -13.82 -20.38 -0.21
CA LEU A 208 -12.95 -21.09 -1.16
C LEU A 208 -13.62 -21.31 -2.52
N GLU A 209 -14.93 -21.59 -2.53
CA GLU A 209 -15.73 -21.68 -3.76
C GLU A 209 -15.72 -20.34 -4.52
N LEU A 210 -16.05 -19.24 -3.82
CA LEU A 210 -16.03 -17.90 -4.42
C LEU A 210 -14.63 -17.50 -4.92
N VAL A 211 -13.57 -17.84 -4.18
CA VAL A 211 -12.18 -17.63 -4.64
C VAL A 211 -11.91 -18.38 -5.94
N SER A 212 -12.36 -19.63 -6.05
CA SER A 212 -12.21 -20.44 -7.26
C SER A 212 -12.89 -19.77 -8.46
N ASP A 213 -14.12 -19.30 -8.29
CA ASP A 213 -14.90 -18.67 -9.36
C ASP A 213 -14.34 -17.30 -9.77
N LEU A 214 -13.89 -16.50 -8.80
CA LEU A 214 -13.22 -15.23 -9.08
C LEU A 214 -11.92 -15.44 -9.86
N ARG A 215 -11.14 -16.46 -9.53
CA ARG A 215 -9.93 -16.78 -10.28
C ARG A 215 -10.26 -17.23 -11.71
N LYS A 216 -11.24 -18.11 -11.89
CA LYS A 216 -11.68 -18.57 -13.22
C LYS A 216 -12.21 -17.44 -14.09
N SER A 217 -12.80 -16.41 -13.48
CA SER A 217 -13.33 -15.23 -14.18
C SER A 217 -12.31 -14.09 -14.35
N GLY A 218 -11.01 -14.33 -14.09
CA GLY A 218 -9.95 -13.32 -14.27
C GLY A 218 -9.92 -12.24 -13.19
N GLN A 219 -10.62 -12.44 -12.07
CA GLN A 219 -10.69 -11.51 -10.94
C GLN A 219 -9.69 -11.88 -9.83
N ALA A 220 -8.56 -12.48 -10.18
CA ALA A 220 -7.54 -12.87 -9.21
C ALA A 220 -6.97 -11.68 -8.41
N GLY A 221 -7.00 -10.46 -8.95
CA GLY A 221 -6.64 -9.24 -8.21
C GLY A 221 -7.54 -8.99 -6.99
N ARG A 222 -8.87 -9.14 -7.16
CA ARG A 222 -9.85 -9.00 -6.07
C ARG A 222 -9.62 -10.01 -4.96
N VAL A 223 -9.27 -11.26 -5.32
CA VAL A 223 -8.90 -12.30 -4.33
C VAL A 223 -7.68 -11.88 -3.52
N ILE A 224 -6.62 -11.40 -4.19
CA ILE A 224 -5.39 -10.98 -3.51
C ILE A 224 -5.68 -9.84 -2.54
N ASP A 225 -6.42 -8.83 -2.98
CA ASP A 225 -6.76 -7.65 -2.19
C ASP A 225 -7.63 -8.01 -0.97
N ALA A 226 -8.64 -8.85 -1.13
CA ALA A 226 -9.47 -9.34 -0.03
C ALA A 226 -8.67 -10.19 0.98
N CYS A 227 -7.81 -11.10 0.50
CA CYS A 227 -6.96 -11.89 1.39
C CYS A 227 -5.95 -11.03 2.15
N HIS A 228 -5.37 -9.99 1.52
CA HIS A 228 -4.46 -9.09 2.21
C HIS A 228 -5.15 -8.24 3.28
N LEU A 229 -6.38 -7.79 3.01
CA LEU A 229 -7.23 -7.15 4.02
C LEU A 229 -7.41 -8.07 5.23
N LEU A 230 -7.90 -9.29 5.02
CA LEU A 230 -8.16 -10.27 6.07
C LEU A 230 -6.91 -10.64 6.87
N VAL A 231 -5.77 -10.86 6.20
CA VAL A 231 -4.48 -11.09 6.88
C VAL A 231 -4.07 -9.89 7.75
N GLY A 232 -4.38 -8.66 7.31
CA GLY A 232 -4.19 -7.45 8.10
C GLY A 232 -4.98 -7.44 9.41
N GLU A 233 -6.16 -8.06 9.42
CA GLU A 233 -7.08 -8.10 10.57
C GLU A 233 -6.70 -9.16 11.63
N ILE A 234 -6.02 -10.25 11.25
CA ILE A 234 -5.78 -11.40 12.14
C ILE A 234 -4.58 -11.17 13.07
N SER A 235 -4.81 -11.15 14.38
CA SER A 235 -3.78 -10.86 15.40
C SER A 235 -2.66 -11.90 15.47
N ASP A 236 -2.98 -13.18 15.31
CA ASP A 236 -1.99 -14.27 15.32
C ASP A 236 -1.46 -14.56 13.90
N PRO A 237 -0.23 -14.14 13.57
CA PRO A 237 0.36 -14.39 12.26
C PRO A 237 0.69 -15.87 12.01
N SER A 238 0.68 -16.71 13.05
CA SER A 238 0.93 -18.15 12.96
C SER A 238 -0.33 -19.00 12.82
N SER A 239 -1.51 -18.36 12.81
CA SER A 239 -2.79 -19.06 12.67
C SER A 239 -2.91 -19.78 11.32
N GLU A 240 -3.64 -20.90 11.32
CA GLU A 240 -3.93 -21.68 10.12
C GLU A 240 -4.61 -20.82 9.04
N VAL A 241 -5.53 -19.94 9.45
CA VAL A 241 -6.24 -19.01 8.56
C VAL A 241 -5.26 -18.09 7.82
N VAL A 242 -4.26 -17.53 8.50
CA VAL A 242 -3.23 -16.69 7.86
C VAL A 242 -2.40 -17.49 6.87
N ALA A 243 -2.01 -18.72 7.22
CA ALA A 243 -1.25 -19.60 6.33
C ALA A 243 -2.04 -19.91 5.04
N GLU A 244 -3.33 -20.24 5.17
CA GLU A 244 -4.21 -20.52 4.04
C GLU A 244 -4.47 -19.29 3.18
N LEU A 245 -4.81 -18.14 3.77
CA LEU A 245 -4.99 -16.88 3.03
C LEU A 245 -3.71 -16.49 2.27
N THR A 246 -2.54 -16.67 2.88
CA THR A 246 -1.24 -16.45 2.23
C THR A 246 -1.02 -17.41 1.06
N GLY A 247 -1.41 -18.68 1.21
CA GLY A 247 -1.40 -19.67 0.14
C GLY A 247 -2.29 -19.26 -1.04
N LEU A 248 -3.50 -18.77 -0.75
CA LEU A 248 -4.43 -18.27 -1.77
C LEU A 248 -3.88 -17.04 -2.50
N ILE A 249 -3.24 -16.10 -1.78
CA ILE A 249 -2.54 -14.96 -2.39
C ILE A 249 -1.47 -15.47 -3.36
N GLY A 250 -0.62 -16.42 -2.94
CA GLY A 250 0.41 -17.00 -3.78
C GLY A 250 -0.16 -17.64 -5.06
N SER A 251 -1.22 -18.43 -4.90
CA SER A 251 -1.89 -19.10 -6.03
C SER A 251 -2.55 -18.10 -7.00
N ALA A 252 -3.23 -17.08 -6.48
CA ALA A 252 -3.85 -16.03 -7.30
C ALA A 252 -2.81 -15.16 -8.03
N ARG A 253 -1.67 -14.87 -7.39
CA ARG A 253 -0.55 -14.16 -8.04
C ARG A 253 0.00 -14.94 -9.22
N LEU A 254 0.15 -16.26 -9.09
CA LEU A 254 0.60 -17.12 -10.19
C LEU A 254 -0.37 -17.05 -11.38
N SER A 255 -1.69 -17.11 -11.11
CA SER A 255 -2.71 -16.96 -12.16
C SER A 255 -2.58 -15.64 -12.93
N LEU A 256 -2.40 -14.51 -12.23
CA LEU A 256 -2.22 -13.20 -12.89
C LEU A 256 -0.97 -13.15 -13.77
N VAL A 257 0.14 -13.75 -13.32
CA VAL A 257 1.38 -13.78 -14.11
C VAL A 257 1.22 -14.62 -15.37
N THR A 258 0.50 -15.74 -15.29
CA THR A 258 0.22 -16.59 -16.46
C THR A 258 -0.69 -15.90 -17.47
N GLU A 259 -1.69 -15.13 -17.04
CA GLU A 259 -2.57 -14.38 -17.95
C GLU A 259 -1.86 -13.21 -18.67
N MET A 260 -0.77 -12.69 -18.08
CA MET A 260 0.00 -11.57 -18.64
C MET A 260 1.11 -11.99 -19.62
N GLY A 261 1.46 -13.28 -19.69
CA GLY A 261 2.56 -13.83 -20.48
C GLY A 261 2.10 -14.47 -21.79
#